data_AF-A0A645I6T2-F1
#
_entry.id   AF-A0A645I6T2-F1
#
_cell.length_a   1.000
_cell.length_b   1.000
_cell.length_c   1.000
_cell.angle_alpha   90.00
_cell.angle_beta   90.00
_cell.angle_gamma   90.00
#
_symmetry.space_group_name_H-M   'P 1'
#
loop_
_entity.id
_entity.type
_entity.pdbx_description
1 polymer ?
#
loop_
_entity_poly.entity_id
_entity_poly.type
_entity_poly.pdbx_seq_one_letter_code
_entity_poly.pdbx_strand_id
1 'polypeptide(L)'
;MWKKYRDTPIINGDRGLILKEDDKWYADGWPVCGSSEICFNKKTPLGAIVFLKQGKDNKISILDKKSAIKQLISQITINYWNKDFVNKAISIAENICDEVNIYELTCTPDIRAIETLEEMLKENEIWMD
;
A
#
# COMPACT_ATOMS: atom_id res chain seq x y z
N MET A 1 -7.53 -11.55 7.31
CA MET A 1 -8.48 -11.88 6.22
C MET A 1 -7.75 -12.48 5.02
N TRP A 2 -6.84 -11.75 4.35
CA TRP A 2 -6.01 -12.26 3.25
C TRP A 2 -5.26 -13.56 3.60
N LYS A 3 -4.53 -13.60 4.72
CA LYS A 3 -3.89 -14.85 5.21
C LYS A 3 -4.87 -16.01 5.39
N LYS A 4 -6.12 -15.73 5.80
CA LYS A 4 -7.15 -16.76 6.05
C LYS A 4 -7.72 -17.34 4.74
N TYR A 5 -7.95 -16.51 3.74
CA TYR A 5 -8.66 -16.90 2.51
C TYR A 5 -7.75 -17.15 1.29
N ARG A 6 -6.49 -16.69 1.33
CA ARG A 6 -5.52 -16.79 0.23
C ARG A 6 -4.11 -17.19 0.68
N ASP A 7 -3.94 -17.55 1.95
CA ASP A 7 -2.65 -17.90 2.55
C ASP A 7 -1.53 -16.84 2.39
N THR A 8 -1.91 -15.59 2.09
CA THR A 8 -0.97 -14.51 1.76
C THR A 8 0.02 -14.24 2.91
N PRO A 9 1.34 -14.27 2.66
CA PRO A 9 2.33 -13.95 3.68
C PRO A 9 2.22 -12.47 4.08
N ILE A 10 2.33 -12.21 5.38
CA ILE A 10 2.36 -10.85 5.94
C ILE A 10 3.83 -10.52 6.18
N ILE A 11 4.37 -9.49 5.52
CA ILE A 11 5.79 -9.11 5.65
C ILE A 11 6.02 -8.26 6.91
N ASN A 12 5.15 -7.26 7.15
CA ASN A 12 5.14 -6.45 8.36
C ASN A 12 3.69 -6.15 8.76
N GLY A 13 3.40 -6.20 10.06
CA GLY A 13 2.05 -5.97 10.60
C GLY A 13 1.76 -4.55 11.11
N ASP A 14 2.71 -3.62 11.02
CA ASP A 14 2.59 -2.23 11.49
C ASP A 14 3.08 -1.23 10.43
N ARG A 15 4.41 -1.14 10.23
CA ARG A 15 5.02 -0.23 9.25
C ARG A 15 5.82 -0.99 8.20
N GLY A 16 5.44 -0.82 6.95
CA GLY A 16 6.24 -1.25 5.80
C GLY A 16 7.31 -0.23 5.45
N LEU A 17 8.47 -0.70 5.02
CA LEU A 17 9.50 0.15 4.42
C LEU A 17 9.28 0.16 2.91
N ILE A 18 9.06 1.34 2.33
CA ILE A 18 8.96 1.51 0.86
C ILE A 18 10.24 2.17 0.38
N LEU A 19 10.89 1.54 -0.60
CA LEU A 19 12.20 1.95 -1.13
C LEU A 19 12.15 1.98 -2.65
N LYS A 20 12.92 2.89 -3.25
CA LYS A 20 13.22 2.85 -4.69
C LYS A 20 14.69 2.49 -4.89
N GLU A 21 14.95 1.42 -5.62
CA GLU A 21 16.29 0.92 -5.98
C GLU A 21 16.30 0.49 -7.43
N ASP A 22 17.34 0.87 -8.19
CA ASP A 22 17.47 0.57 -9.63
C ASP A 22 16.17 0.85 -10.42
N ASP A 23 15.57 2.01 -10.16
CA ASP A 23 14.29 2.48 -10.74
C ASP A 23 13.08 1.56 -10.50
N LYS A 24 13.11 0.73 -9.45
CA LYS A 24 12.00 -0.12 -9.04
C LYS A 24 11.61 0.11 -7.59
N TRP A 25 10.32 0.03 -7.33
CA TRP A 25 9.77 0.12 -5.98
C TRP A 25 9.73 -1.24 -5.29
N TYR A 26 10.06 -1.24 -4.00
CA TYR A 26 10.04 -2.41 -3.15
C TYR A 26 9.30 -2.12 -1.85
N ALA A 27 8.59 -3.14 -1.35
CA ALA A 27 8.06 -3.22 -0.01
C ALA A 27 8.91 -4.21 0.81
N ASP A 28 9.62 -3.68 1.78
CA ASP A 28 10.55 -4.40 2.62
C ASP A 28 10.01 -4.55 4.05
N GLY A 29 10.43 -5.62 4.71
CA GLY A 29 10.25 -5.74 6.15
C GLY A 29 11.03 -4.69 6.92
N TRP A 30 10.38 -4.07 7.90
CA TRP A 30 11.03 -3.17 8.84
C TRP A 30 11.32 -3.90 10.16
N PRO A 31 12.55 -3.85 10.72
CA PRO A 31 12.95 -4.59 11.93
C PRO A 31 12.25 -4.16 13.22
N VAL A 32 11.27 -3.26 13.13
CA VAL A 32 10.35 -2.92 14.22
C VAL A 32 8.99 -3.53 13.87
N CYS A 33 8.64 -4.61 14.56
CA CYS A 33 7.29 -5.15 14.61
C CYS A 33 6.66 -4.70 15.93
N GLY A 34 5.48 -4.09 15.87
CA GLY A 34 4.70 -3.78 17.07
C GLY A 34 4.23 -5.06 17.78
N SER A 35 3.07 -5.03 18.42
CA SER A 35 2.51 -6.18 19.16
C SER A 35 2.18 -7.42 18.30
N SER A 36 2.30 -7.33 16.96
CA SER A 36 2.06 -8.45 16.05
C SER A 36 3.24 -9.42 15.97
N GLU A 37 4.45 -9.02 16.35
CA GLU A 37 5.71 -9.79 16.21
C GLU A 37 6.05 -10.25 14.77
N ILE A 38 5.29 -9.79 13.78
CA ILE A 38 5.51 -10.13 12.36
C ILE A 38 6.45 -9.10 11.74
N CYS A 39 7.71 -9.50 11.59
CA CYS A 39 8.72 -8.80 10.80
C CYS A 39 9.56 -9.82 10.04
N PHE A 40 9.22 -10.05 8.77
CA PHE A 40 10.09 -10.82 7.88
C PHE A 40 11.01 -9.88 7.14
N ASN A 41 12.32 -10.05 7.28
CA ASN A 41 13.31 -9.34 6.47
C ASN A 41 13.29 -9.89 5.04
N LYS A 42 12.26 -9.50 4.28
CA LYS A 42 12.04 -9.87 2.89
C LYS A 42 11.81 -8.60 2.10
N LYS A 43 12.54 -8.45 1.01
CA LYS A 43 12.32 -7.46 -0.04
C LYS A 43 11.41 -8.06 -1.11
N THR A 44 10.34 -7.33 -1.45
CA THR A 44 9.37 -7.76 -2.48
C THR A 44 9.05 -6.59 -3.39
N PRO A 45 9.01 -6.76 -4.73
CA PRO A 45 8.57 -5.71 -5.64
C PRO A 45 7.19 -5.18 -5.24
N LEU A 46 7.04 -3.86 -5.25
CA LEU A 46 5.77 -3.21 -4.93
C LEU A 46 4.88 -3.22 -6.18
N GLY A 47 3.81 -4.01 -6.14
CA GLY A 47 2.84 -4.09 -7.23
C GLY A 47 1.80 -2.96 -7.21
N ALA A 48 1.12 -2.78 -6.08
CA ALA A 48 0.11 -1.74 -5.88
C ALA A 48 0.01 -1.36 -4.40
N ILE A 49 -0.57 -0.18 -4.11
CA ILE A 49 -0.93 0.23 -2.74
C ILE A 49 -2.45 0.32 -2.65
N VAL A 50 -3.03 -0.30 -1.62
CA VAL A 50 -4.48 -0.33 -1.41
C VAL A 50 -4.81 0.27 -0.05
N PHE A 51 -5.53 1.39 -0.05
CA PHE A 51 -6.11 1.98 1.16
C PHE A 51 -7.42 1.28 1.51
N LEU A 52 -7.50 0.74 2.72
CA LEU A 52 -8.68 0.04 3.20
C LEU A 52 -9.61 0.99 3.96
N LYS A 53 -10.90 0.90 3.68
CA LYS A 53 -11.95 1.64 4.37
C LYS A 53 -13.08 0.69 4.75
N GLN A 54 -13.54 0.73 5.99
CA GLN A 54 -14.69 -0.08 6.39
C GLN A 54 -15.97 0.49 5.78
N GLY A 55 -16.81 -0.37 5.19
CA GLY A 55 -18.11 0.00 4.66
C GLY A 55 -19.15 -1.11 4.75
N LYS A 56 -20.34 -0.85 4.20
CA LYS A 56 -21.45 -1.81 4.13
C LYS A 56 -21.41 -2.68 2.87
N ASP A 57 -20.73 -2.20 1.83
CA ASP A 57 -20.61 -2.85 0.53
C ASP A 57 -19.15 -2.81 0.08
N ASN A 58 -18.77 -3.73 -0.81
CA ASN A 58 -17.44 -3.75 -1.41
C ASN A 58 -17.42 -2.84 -2.63
N LYS A 59 -16.52 -1.85 -2.63
CA LYS A 59 -16.31 -0.92 -3.74
C LYS A 59 -14.82 -0.60 -3.85
N ILE A 60 -14.30 -0.70 -5.06
CA ILE A 60 -12.90 -0.40 -5.35
C ILE A 60 -12.81 0.64 -6.47
N SER A 61 -11.80 1.49 -6.38
CA SER A 61 -11.47 2.48 -7.40
C SER A 61 -9.97 2.77 -7.40
N ILE A 62 -9.41 3.04 -8.57
CA ILE A 62 -8.10 3.69 -8.68
C ILE A 62 -8.27 5.15 -8.25
N LEU A 63 -7.40 5.62 -7.36
CA LEU A 63 -7.39 7.00 -6.91
C LEU A 63 -6.73 7.89 -7.97
N ASP A 64 -7.29 9.08 -8.17
CA ASP A 64 -6.59 10.12 -8.92
C ASP A 64 -5.32 10.56 -8.20
N LYS A 65 -4.33 11.06 -8.94
CA LYS A 65 -3.01 11.44 -8.41
C LYS A 65 -3.09 12.36 -7.18
N LYS A 66 -4.00 13.33 -7.16
CA LYS A 66 -4.13 14.28 -6.03
C LYS A 66 -4.67 13.57 -4.79
N SER A 67 -5.70 12.73 -4.94
CA SER A 67 -6.25 11.93 -3.83
C SER A 67 -5.24 10.90 -3.31
N ALA A 68 -4.51 10.25 -4.20
CA ALA A 68 -3.46 9.29 -3.88
C ALA A 68 -2.32 9.92 -3.06
N ILE A 69 -1.76 11.05 -3.53
CA ILE A 69 -0.70 11.79 -2.81
C ILE A 69 -1.18 12.18 -1.40
N LYS A 70 -2.42 12.69 -1.28
CA LYS A 70 -2.99 13.06 0.02
C LYS A 70 -3.06 11.87 0.97
N GLN A 71 -3.49 10.70 0.49
CA GLN A 71 -3.56 9.48 1.29
C GLN A 71 -2.17 9.01 1.70
N LEU A 72 -1.21 8.95 0.78
CA LEU A 72 0.17 8.55 1.07
C LEU A 72 0.82 9.45 2.13
N ILE A 73 0.72 10.78 1.99
CA ILE A 73 1.28 11.74 2.95
C ILE A 73 0.71 11.54 4.35
N SER A 74 -0.56 11.13 4.47
CA SER A 74 -1.18 10.84 5.78
C SER A 74 -0.60 9.61 6.48
N GLN A 75 0.07 8.72 5.75
CA GLN A 75 0.69 7.51 6.29
C GLN A 75 2.19 7.68 6.55
N ILE A 76 2.81 8.74 6.01
CA ILE A 76 4.23 9.03 6.22
C ILE A 76 4.41 9.81 7.51
N THR A 77 5.37 9.42 8.34
CA THR A 77 5.76 10.23 9.51
C THR A 77 6.68 11.37 9.06
N ILE A 78 6.18 12.60 9.15
CA ILE A 78 6.88 13.80 8.70
C ILE A 78 7.08 14.74 9.87
N ASN A 79 8.29 15.31 10.01
CA ASN A 79 8.48 16.48 10.86
C ASN A 79 8.01 17.73 10.12
N TYR A 80 6.75 18.11 10.31
CA TYR A 80 6.10 19.20 9.56
C TYR A 80 6.74 20.59 9.76
N TRP A 81 7.53 20.77 10.82
CA TRP A 81 8.27 22.01 11.06
C TRP A 81 9.47 22.17 10.11
N ASN A 82 9.97 21.06 9.57
CA ASN A 82 11.08 21.04 8.63
C ASN A 82 10.54 20.99 7.19
N LYS A 83 10.66 22.11 6.47
CA LYS A 83 10.20 22.24 5.09
C LYS A 83 10.85 21.22 4.15
N ASP A 84 12.12 20.88 4.34
CA ASP A 84 12.82 19.92 3.49
C ASP A 84 12.25 18.52 3.65
N PHE A 85 11.85 18.13 4.87
CA PHE A 85 11.21 16.84 5.10
C PHE A 85 9.80 16.79 4.51
N VAL A 86 9.04 17.88 4.59
CA VAL A 86 7.73 17.98 3.93
C VAL A 86 7.88 17.85 2.41
N ASN A 87 8.80 18.61 1.81
CA ASN A 87 9.05 18.58 0.37
C ASN A 87 9.50 17.18 -0.09
N LYS A 88 10.40 16.54 0.68
CA LYS A 88 10.87 15.19 0.38
C LYS A 88 9.74 14.16 0.45
N ALA A 89 8.86 14.25 1.45
CA ALA A 89 7.73 13.34 1.56
C ALA A 89 6.73 13.50 0.39
N ILE A 90 6.43 14.75 -0.01
CA ILE A 90 5.58 15.05 -1.17
C ILE A 90 6.21 14.47 -2.44
N SER A 91 7.51 14.72 -2.65
CA SER A 91 8.22 14.20 -3.81
C SER A 91 8.20 12.67 -3.84
N ILE A 92 8.44 11.98 -2.71
CA ILE A 92 8.33 10.52 -2.65
C ILE A 92 6.92 10.04 -3.01
N ALA A 93 5.87 10.68 -2.46
CA ALA A 93 4.48 10.32 -2.76
C ALA A 93 4.14 10.53 -4.24
N GLU A 94 4.61 11.62 -4.85
CA GLU A 94 4.46 11.89 -6.29
C GLU A 94 5.13 10.80 -7.13
N ASN A 95 6.40 10.46 -6.84
CA ASN A 95 7.13 9.43 -7.58
C ASN A 95 6.45 8.06 -7.47
N ILE A 96 5.91 7.70 -6.29
CA ILE A 96 5.15 6.46 -6.13
C ILE A 96 3.90 6.51 -7.02
N CYS A 97 3.14 7.61 -7.02
CA CYS A 97 1.90 7.72 -7.81
C CYS A 97 2.14 7.75 -9.32
N ASP A 98 3.35 8.08 -9.77
CA ASP A 98 3.72 8.07 -11.19
C ASP A 98 4.05 6.67 -11.71
N GLU A 99 4.36 5.72 -10.83
CA GLU A 99 4.86 4.38 -11.18
C GLU A 99 4.04 3.23 -10.59
N VAL A 100 3.23 3.48 -9.57
CA VAL A 100 2.47 2.48 -8.82
C VAL A 100 1.01 2.94 -8.71
N ASN A 101 0.09 2.09 -9.14
CA ASN A 101 -1.34 2.35 -8.99
C ASN A 101 -1.74 2.31 -7.51
N ILE A 102 -2.55 3.29 -7.13
CA ILE A 102 -3.05 3.45 -5.76
C ILE A 102 -4.56 3.28 -5.78
N TYR A 103 -5.06 2.34 -4.97
CA TYR A 103 -6.47 2.00 -4.88
C TYR A 103 -7.06 2.43 -3.55
N GLU A 104 -8.36 2.70 -3.53
CA GLU A 104 -9.16 2.68 -2.30
C GLU A 104 -10.16 1.54 -2.41
N LEU A 105 -10.15 0.65 -1.40
CA LEU A 105 -11.11 -0.42 -1.24
C LEU A 105 -11.97 -0.14 -0.01
N THR A 106 -13.23 0.22 -0.26
CA THR A 106 -14.27 0.15 0.78
C THR A 106 -14.71 -1.30 0.88
N CYS A 107 -14.63 -1.92 2.07
CA CYS A 107 -14.87 -3.35 2.23
C CYS A 107 -15.66 -3.75 3.48
N THR A 108 -16.36 -4.89 3.36
CA THR A 108 -16.88 -5.69 4.46
C THR A 108 -15.82 -6.70 4.95
N PRO A 109 -15.89 -7.21 6.20
CA PRO A 109 -14.89 -8.12 6.75
C PRO A 109 -15.05 -9.59 6.25
N ASP A 110 -15.35 -9.80 4.97
CA ASP A 110 -15.60 -11.12 4.38
C ASP A 110 -14.86 -11.33 3.05
N ILE A 111 -14.93 -12.55 2.50
CA ILE A 111 -14.17 -12.97 1.31
C ILE A 111 -14.46 -12.11 0.07
N ARG A 112 -15.64 -11.51 -0.04
CA ARG A 112 -16.02 -10.71 -1.22
C ARG A 112 -15.11 -9.49 -1.38
N ALA A 113 -14.58 -8.95 -0.28
CA ALA A 113 -13.60 -7.86 -0.33
C ALA A 113 -12.31 -8.27 -1.06
N ILE A 114 -11.88 -9.52 -0.88
CA ILE A 114 -10.70 -10.08 -1.56
C ILE A 114 -11.00 -10.29 -3.03
N GLU A 115 -12.15 -10.89 -3.35
CA GLU A 115 -12.57 -11.16 -4.73
C GLU A 115 -12.71 -9.87 -5.54
N THR A 116 -13.34 -8.83 -4.97
CA THR A 116 -13.44 -7.50 -5.58
C THR A 116 -12.07 -6.87 -5.86
N LEU A 117 -11.11 -7.03 -4.94
CA LEU A 117 -9.75 -6.53 -5.16
C LEU A 117 -9.02 -7.33 -6.24
N GLU A 118 -9.10 -8.66 -6.21
CA GLU A 118 -8.43 -9.53 -7.17
C GLU A 118 -8.90 -9.29 -8.61
N GLU A 119 -10.21 -9.11 -8.82
CA GLU A 119 -10.78 -8.77 -10.13
C GLU A 119 -10.21 -7.44 -10.65
N MET A 120 -10.24 -6.39 -9.82
CA MET A 120 -9.71 -5.08 -10.19
C MET A 120 -8.21 -5.12 -10.52
N LEU A 121 -7.41 -5.84 -9.72
CA LEU A 121 -5.98 -5.95 -9.95
C LEU A 121 -5.69 -6.71 -11.25
N LYS A 122 -6.38 -7.82 -11.55
CA LYS A 122 -6.20 -8.55 -12.82
C LYS A 122 -6.48 -7.70 -14.05
N GLU A 123 -7.44 -6.78 -13.96
CA GLU A 123 -7.80 -5.90 -15.08
C GLU A 123 -6.79 -4.77 -15.31
N ASN A 124 -6.05 -4.35 -14.28
CA ASN A 124 -5.28 -3.10 -14.30
C ASN A 124 -3.78 -3.27 -14.00
N GLU A 125 -3.34 -4.44 -13.52
CA GLU A 125 -1.97 -4.69 -13.07
C GLU A 125 -1.27 -5.76 -13.90
N ILE A 126 -0.23 -5.36 -14.64
CA ILE A 126 0.53 -6.25 -15.53
C ILE A 126 1.31 -7.33 -14.76
N TRP A 127 1.62 -7.10 -13.48
CA TRP A 127 2.35 -8.07 -12.65
C TRP A 127 1.47 -9.21 -12.10
N MET A 128 0.15 -9.15 -12.33
CA MET A 128 -0.82 -10.19 -11.92
C MET A 128 -0.96 -11.33 -12.95
N ASP A 129 -0.42 -11.16 -14.16
CA ASP A 129 -0.45 -12.13 -15.27
C ASP A 129 0.58 -13.27 -15.11
#